data_AF-A0AAE1QA80-F1
#
_entry.id   AF-A0AAE1QA80-F1
#
_cell.length_a   1.000
_cell.length_b   1.000
_cell.length_c   1.000
_cell.angle_alpha   90.00
_cell.angle_beta   90.00
_cell.angle_gamma   90.00
#
_symmetry.space_group_name_H-M   'P 1'
#
loop_
_entity.id
_entity.type
_entity.pdbx_description
1 polymer ?
#
loop_
_entity_poly.entity_id
_entity_poly.type
_entity_poly.pdbx_seq_one_letter_code
_entity_poly.pdbx_strand_id
1 'polypeptide(L)'
;MSDGEQEGRWLDMSANESPHDINILTKNKLQGTSDVAISPSALQAFTSHLAAIETTYSSLVTDLGKLVNEEQPSRTRAEIQIDDLSYQQLLTYQQITEYVNWLASQHPDLVIVEEAGRSVEGRAIPVLIITSSNSQTNKSVIFIEAGVHAREWVSPLAALKVASEVVSSPDLTRHLEWRIMPLVNPDGYLTSWTTERLWRKNRAVRDGVKCVGVDINRNFGYHWRNDSRPCSETYHGPEPFSEPETRAVRDAVLQVANRTQVFLSLHSYGQLIMYPWAHTSTLRISNRRILVKLARGMARAISNHNPVRYVVGTPAEILCT
;
A
#
# COMPACT_ATOMS: atom_id res chain seq x y z
N MET A 1 -3.22 -41.44 14.23
CA MET A 1 -2.60 -40.39 15.07
C MET A 1 -2.43 -39.20 14.16
N SER A 2 -3.38 -38.27 14.20
CA SER A 2 -3.41 -37.08 13.36
C SER A 2 -2.83 -35.93 14.18
N ASP A 3 -1.67 -35.43 13.75
CA ASP A 3 -1.11 -34.20 14.28
C ASP A 3 -1.97 -33.03 13.80
N GLY A 4 -2.91 -32.63 14.65
CA GLY A 4 -3.58 -31.34 14.53
C GLY A 4 -2.57 -30.27 14.93
N GLU A 5 -2.06 -29.53 13.95
CA GLU A 5 -1.39 -28.27 14.21
C GLU A 5 -2.33 -27.39 15.05
N GLN A 6 -1.94 -27.11 16.28
CA GLN A 6 -2.55 -26.05 17.07
C GLN A 6 -2.23 -24.73 16.37
N GLU A 7 -3.08 -24.33 15.42
CA GLU A 7 -3.20 -22.92 15.07
C GLU A 7 -3.41 -22.16 16.38
N GLY A 8 -2.44 -21.32 16.73
CA GLY A 8 -2.53 -20.47 17.91
C GLY A 8 -3.90 -19.80 17.92
N ARG A 9 -4.62 -19.94 19.05
CA ARG A 9 -5.87 -19.22 19.27
C ARG A 9 -5.56 -17.72 19.38
N TRP A 10 -5.40 -17.08 18.23
CA TRP A 10 -5.38 -15.63 18.14
C TRP A 10 -6.77 -15.11 18.47
N LEU A 11 -6.83 -13.90 19.02
CA LEU A 11 -8.07 -13.16 19.16
C LEU A 11 -8.74 -13.03 17.78
N ASP A 12 -9.71 -13.88 17.49
CA ASP A 12 -10.60 -13.70 16.34
C ASP A 12 -11.56 -12.55 16.67
N MET A 13 -11.06 -11.32 16.49
CA MET A 13 -11.85 -10.11 16.67
C MET A 13 -12.72 -9.77 15.47
N SER A 14 -12.67 -10.55 14.39
CA SER A 14 -13.43 -10.27 13.16
C SER A 14 -14.95 -10.22 13.41
N ALA A 15 -15.43 -10.88 14.47
CA ALA A 15 -16.83 -10.85 14.90
C ALA A 15 -17.20 -9.61 15.74
N ASN A 16 -16.22 -8.92 16.34
CA ASN A 16 -16.40 -7.79 17.28
C ASN A 16 -15.77 -6.47 16.79
N GLU A 17 -15.28 -6.41 15.55
CA GLU A 17 -14.80 -5.18 14.91
C GLU A 17 -15.97 -4.20 14.75
N SER A 18 -16.15 -3.30 15.72
CA SER A 18 -16.63 -1.96 15.44
C SER A 18 -15.48 -1.24 14.73
N PRO A 19 -15.60 -0.86 13.44
CA PRO A 19 -14.51 -0.28 12.66
C PRO A 19 -13.88 0.95 13.33
N HIS A 20 -14.63 1.61 14.22
CA HIS A 20 -14.22 2.82 14.91
C HIS A 20 -13.51 2.57 16.25
N ASP A 21 -13.68 1.39 16.86
CA ASP A 21 -13.22 1.14 18.23
C ASP A 21 -11.95 0.30 18.30
N ILE A 22 -11.76 -0.62 17.35
CA ILE A 22 -10.60 -1.50 17.31
C ILE A 22 -10.14 -1.60 15.85
N ASN A 23 -8.91 -1.19 15.57
CA ASN A 23 -8.32 -1.22 14.24
C ASN A 23 -7.02 -2.05 14.26
N ILE A 24 -7.01 -3.17 13.53
CA ILE A 24 -5.82 -4.02 13.43
C ILE A 24 -4.86 -3.41 12.41
N LEU A 25 -3.69 -3.00 12.88
CA LEU A 25 -2.66 -2.35 12.07
C LEU A 25 -1.74 -3.37 11.40
N THR A 26 -1.39 -4.46 12.09
CA THR A 26 -0.55 -5.54 11.57
C THR A 26 -0.86 -6.86 12.27
N LYS A 27 -0.72 -7.98 11.53
CA LYS A 27 -0.73 -9.36 12.05
C LYS A 27 0.57 -10.06 11.64
N ASN A 28 1.57 -10.07 12.51
CA ASN A 28 2.90 -10.62 12.25
C ASN A 28 2.96 -12.08 12.68
N LYS A 29 2.92 -12.99 11.71
CA LYS A 29 2.93 -14.43 11.97
C LYS A 29 4.27 -14.93 12.51
N LEU A 30 5.38 -14.34 12.07
CA LEU A 30 6.73 -14.75 12.50
C LEU A 30 7.01 -14.39 13.96
N GLN A 31 6.55 -13.22 14.40
CA GLN A 31 6.74 -12.76 15.77
C GLN A 31 5.62 -13.23 16.70
N GLY A 32 4.50 -13.70 16.15
CA GLY A 32 3.32 -14.01 16.95
C GLY A 32 2.75 -12.77 17.62
N THR A 33 2.78 -11.63 16.93
CA THR A 33 2.33 -10.33 17.47
C THR A 33 1.30 -9.70 16.55
N SER A 34 0.42 -8.88 17.13
CA SER A 34 -0.49 -8.03 16.37
C SER A 34 -0.49 -6.64 16.98
N ASP A 35 -0.41 -5.64 16.12
CA ASP A 35 -0.49 -4.24 16.50
C ASP A 35 -1.94 -3.78 16.30
N VAL A 36 -2.52 -3.18 17.33
CA VAL A 36 -3.93 -2.79 17.35
C VAL A 36 -4.05 -1.37 17.89
N ALA A 37 -4.71 -0.50 17.12
CA ALA A 37 -5.16 0.81 17.61
C ALA A 37 -6.55 0.66 18.23
N ILE A 38 -6.73 1.24 19.41
CA ILE A 38 -7.94 1.05 20.22
C ILE A 38 -8.47 2.43 20.61
N SER A 39 -9.79 2.63 20.48
CA SER A 39 -10.44 3.86 20.91
C SER A 39 -10.40 4.00 22.45
N PRO A 40 -10.42 5.23 23.00
CA PRO A 40 -10.49 5.43 24.44
C PRO A 40 -11.69 4.73 25.09
N SER A 41 -12.84 4.68 24.40
CA SER A 41 -14.07 4.02 24.86
C SER A 41 -13.93 2.49 24.95
N ALA A 42 -13.15 1.88 24.05
CA ALA A 42 -12.98 0.42 24.01
C ALA A 42 -11.83 -0.10 24.87
N LEU A 43 -10.91 0.78 25.30
CA LEU A 43 -9.67 0.39 25.97
C LEU A 43 -9.89 -0.49 27.21
N GLN A 44 -10.85 -0.13 28.07
CA GLN A 44 -11.13 -0.89 29.29
C GLN A 44 -11.66 -2.29 28.99
N ALA A 45 -12.64 -2.39 28.08
CA ALA A 45 -13.23 -3.67 27.69
C ALA A 45 -12.20 -4.57 27.00
N PHE A 46 -11.38 -3.98 26.11
CA PHE A 46 -10.33 -4.69 25.39
C PHE A 46 -9.25 -5.25 26.33
N THR A 47 -8.70 -4.43 27.22
CA THR A 47 -7.67 -4.86 28.18
C THR A 47 -8.19 -5.89 29.18
N SER A 48 -9.45 -5.76 29.61
CA SER A 48 -10.11 -6.77 30.46
C SER A 48 -10.23 -8.11 29.72
N HIS A 49 -10.56 -8.07 28.43
CA HIS A 49 -10.62 -9.29 27.61
C HIS A 49 -9.25 -9.93 27.43
N LEU A 50 -8.19 -9.14 27.16
CA LEU A 50 -6.82 -9.65 27.08
C LEU A 50 -6.37 -10.35 28.36
N ALA A 51 -6.70 -9.78 29.53
CA ALA A 51 -6.42 -10.40 30.81
C ALA A 51 -7.17 -11.73 30.99
N ALA A 52 -8.44 -11.80 30.58
CA ALA A 52 -9.26 -13.00 30.68
C ALA A 52 -8.75 -14.17 29.81
N ILE A 53 -8.06 -13.88 28.71
CA ILE A 53 -7.43 -14.89 27.84
C ILE A 53 -5.92 -15.04 28.09
N GLU A 54 -5.43 -14.52 29.21
CA GLU A 54 -4.02 -14.61 29.65
C GLU A 54 -3.02 -14.14 28.58
N THR A 55 -3.39 -13.13 27.79
CA THR A 55 -2.56 -12.59 26.72
C THR A 55 -1.78 -11.37 27.20
N THR A 56 -0.46 -11.40 26.98
CA THR A 56 0.44 -10.27 27.27
C THR A 56 0.32 -9.17 26.22
N TYR A 57 0.39 -7.91 26.64
CA TYR A 57 0.44 -6.76 25.73
C TYR A 57 1.40 -5.69 26.24
N SER A 58 1.84 -4.81 25.34
CA SER A 58 2.61 -3.62 25.66
C SER A 58 2.10 -2.42 24.87
N SER A 59 2.09 -1.24 25.47
CA SER A 59 1.72 -0.01 24.77
C SER A 59 2.87 0.44 23.86
N LEU A 60 2.65 0.40 22.54
CA LEU A 60 3.59 0.96 21.55
C LEU A 60 3.49 2.49 21.49
N VAL A 61 2.26 3.00 21.52
CA VAL A 61 1.92 4.42 21.48
C VAL A 61 0.80 4.66 22.48
N THR A 62 1.05 5.50 23.49
CA THR A 62 0.09 5.82 24.55
C THR A 62 -0.99 6.79 24.10
N ASP A 63 -0.66 7.72 23.20
CA ASP A 63 -1.59 8.71 22.65
C ASP A 63 -1.38 8.84 21.13
N LEU A 64 -2.10 8.02 20.37
CA LEU A 64 -2.06 8.04 18.92
C LEU A 64 -2.69 9.33 18.37
N GLY A 65 -3.70 9.88 19.05
CA GLY A 65 -4.36 11.12 18.64
C GLY A 65 -3.39 12.31 18.66
N LYS A 66 -2.53 12.38 19.68
CA LYS A 66 -1.44 13.36 19.74
C LYS A 66 -0.48 13.23 18.55
N LEU A 67 0.00 12.03 18.24
CA LEU A 67 0.90 11.83 17.09
C LEU A 67 0.24 12.22 15.77
N VAL A 68 -1.04 11.89 15.58
CA VAL A 68 -1.79 12.28 14.38
C VAL A 68 -1.94 13.80 14.28
N ASN A 69 -2.20 14.48 15.41
CA ASN A 69 -2.32 15.93 15.45
C ASN A 69 -0.98 16.64 15.21
N GLU A 70 0.13 16.06 15.67
CA GLU A 70 1.49 16.55 15.42
C GLU A 70 1.95 16.28 13.97
N GLU A 71 1.48 15.20 13.36
CA GLU A 71 1.74 14.85 11.95
C GLU A 71 0.95 15.73 10.97
N GLN A 72 -0.22 16.26 11.37
CA GLN A 72 -0.96 17.19 10.53
C GLN A 72 -0.07 18.41 10.25
N PRO A 73 0.31 18.67 8.98
CA PRO A 73 1.13 19.82 8.66
C PRO A 73 0.42 21.05 9.19
N SER A 74 1.13 21.89 9.95
CA SER A 74 0.59 23.17 10.37
C SER A 74 -0.01 23.82 9.12
N ARG A 75 -1.33 24.04 9.12
CA ARG A 75 -2.10 24.67 8.01
C ARG A 75 -1.56 26.06 7.62
N THR A 76 -0.54 26.54 8.32
CA THR A 76 0.12 27.83 8.26
C THR A 76 1.57 27.78 7.76
N ARG A 77 2.16 26.61 7.48
CA ARG A 77 3.52 26.53 6.91
C ARG A 77 3.45 26.65 5.38
N ALA A 78 4.28 27.54 4.84
CA ALA A 78 4.38 27.99 3.46
C ALA A 78 4.02 26.92 2.41
N GLU A 79 3.34 27.35 1.33
CA GLU A 79 3.13 26.58 0.11
C GLU A 79 4.38 25.74 -0.18
N ILE A 80 4.23 24.41 -0.15
CA ILE A 80 5.33 23.51 -0.53
C ILE A 80 5.76 23.96 -1.92
N GLN A 81 7.01 24.38 -2.05
CA GLN A 81 7.61 24.64 -3.34
C GLN A 81 7.67 23.30 -4.07
N ILE A 82 6.74 23.11 -5.01
CA ILE A 82 6.53 21.87 -5.74
C ILE A 82 7.81 21.45 -6.48
N ASP A 83 8.71 22.40 -6.77
CA ASP A 83 9.98 22.22 -7.47
C ASP A 83 11.13 21.67 -6.62
N ASP A 84 11.00 21.65 -5.30
CA ASP A 84 11.93 20.98 -4.38
C ASP A 84 11.16 20.22 -3.30
N LEU A 85 10.71 19.01 -3.66
CA LEU A 85 10.29 18.05 -2.63
C LEU A 85 11.51 17.75 -1.75
N SER A 86 11.59 18.41 -0.60
CA SER A 86 12.57 18.05 0.43
C SER A 86 12.39 16.61 0.95
N TYR A 87 11.24 15.97 0.63
CA TYR A 87 10.79 14.68 1.17
C TYR A 87 10.73 14.64 2.71
N GLN A 88 10.74 15.82 3.35
CA GLN A 88 10.66 15.98 4.79
C GLN A 88 9.21 16.09 5.30
N GLN A 89 8.23 16.14 4.39
CA GLN A 89 6.82 16.31 4.70
C GLN A 89 5.96 15.38 3.84
N LEU A 90 4.85 14.93 4.42
CA LEU A 90 3.84 14.14 3.72
C LEU A 90 2.98 15.06 2.85
N LEU A 91 2.56 14.56 1.70
CA LEU A 91 1.91 15.38 0.68
C LEU A 91 0.41 15.12 0.64
N THR A 92 -0.38 16.19 0.51
CA THR A 92 -1.82 16.07 0.25
C THR A 92 -2.07 15.52 -1.17
N TYR A 93 -3.30 15.06 -1.44
CA TYR A 93 -3.72 14.65 -2.79
C TYR A 93 -3.44 15.73 -3.85
N GLN A 94 -3.73 16.99 -3.50
CA GLN A 94 -3.51 18.13 -4.40
C GLN A 94 -2.02 18.29 -4.72
N GLN A 95 -1.16 18.28 -3.71
CA GLN A 95 0.30 18.40 -3.89
C GLN A 95 0.90 17.24 -4.69
N ILE A 96 0.41 16.01 -4.48
CA ILE A 96 0.81 14.85 -5.31
C ILE A 96 0.46 15.11 -6.78
N THR A 97 -0.76 15.56 -7.05
CA THR A 97 -1.22 15.83 -8.42
C THR A 97 -0.44 16.97 -9.07
N GLU A 98 -0.22 18.06 -8.34
CA GLU A 98 0.59 19.20 -8.79
C GLU A 98 2.03 18.79 -9.07
N TYR A 99 2.65 17.99 -8.20
CA TYR A 99 4.00 17.49 -8.39
C TYR A 99 4.15 16.60 -9.63
N VAL A 100 3.20 15.69 -9.87
CA VAL A 100 3.22 14.84 -11.07
C VAL A 100 3.17 15.67 -12.35
N ASN A 101 2.28 16.67 -12.39
CA ASN A 101 2.18 17.57 -13.54
C ASN A 101 3.42 18.46 -13.69
N TRP A 102 3.96 18.97 -12.59
CA TRP A 102 5.19 19.74 -12.58
C TRP A 102 6.37 18.93 -13.12
N LEU A 103 6.58 17.70 -12.63
CA LEU A 103 7.68 16.84 -13.06
C LEU A 103 7.61 16.56 -14.58
N ALA A 104 6.41 16.34 -15.11
CA ALA A 104 6.19 16.20 -16.55
C ALA A 104 6.52 17.49 -17.32
N SER A 105 6.11 18.65 -16.81
CA SER A 105 6.40 19.94 -17.43
C SER A 105 7.89 20.29 -17.49
N GLN A 106 8.68 19.84 -16.50
CA GLN A 106 10.12 20.08 -16.44
C GLN A 106 10.93 19.12 -17.31
N HIS A 107 10.38 17.94 -17.61
CA HIS A 107 11.06 16.89 -18.36
C HIS A 107 10.18 16.35 -19.50
N PRO A 108 9.68 17.20 -20.42
CA PRO A 108 8.70 16.81 -21.43
C PRO A 108 9.22 15.75 -22.42
N ASP A 109 10.54 15.65 -22.59
CA ASP A 109 11.18 14.64 -23.46
C ASP A 109 11.34 13.25 -22.80
N LEU A 110 11.12 13.17 -21.48
CA LEU A 110 11.36 11.97 -20.66
C LEU A 110 10.10 11.47 -19.94
N VAL A 111 9.21 12.37 -19.54
CA VAL A 111 8.07 12.08 -18.66
C VAL A 111 6.76 12.39 -19.37
N ILE A 112 5.95 11.35 -19.55
CA ILE A 112 4.58 11.45 -20.03
C ILE A 112 3.65 11.06 -18.87
N VAL A 113 2.57 11.80 -18.68
CA VAL A 113 1.53 11.48 -17.70
C VAL A 113 0.27 11.09 -18.46
N GLU A 114 -0.22 9.88 -18.21
CA GLU A 114 -1.49 9.40 -18.74
C GLU A 114 -2.49 9.19 -17.60
N GLU A 115 -3.76 9.41 -17.88
CA GLU A 115 -4.84 9.01 -16.96
C GLU A 115 -5.11 7.51 -17.15
N ALA A 116 -4.69 6.69 -16.19
CA ALA A 116 -4.91 5.23 -16.23
C ALA A 116 -6.37 4.84 -15.92
N GLY A 117 -7.10 5.73 -15.26
CA GLY A 117 -8.50 5.57 -14.90
C GLY A 117 -8.96 6.62 -13.91
N ARG A 118 -10.15 6.41 -13.34
CA ARG A 118 -10.72 7.28 -12.31
C ARG A 118 -11.16 6.45 -11.11
N SER A 119 -11.10 7.05 -9.93
CA SER A 119 -11.58 6.45 -8.68
C SER A 119 -13.11 6.40 -8.61
N VAL A 120 -13.65 5.81 -7.55
CA VAL A 120 -15.10 5.78 -7.27
C VAL A 120 -15.73 7.18 -7.29
N GLU A 121 -15.08 8.16 -6.70
CA GLU A 121 -15.54 9.56 -6.65
C GLU A 121 -15.07 10.39 -7.85
N GLY A 122 -14.54 9.74 -8.90
CA GLY A 122 -14.23 10.37 -10.19
C GLY A 122 -12.90 11.10 -10.28
N ARG A 123 -12.01 10.94 -9.29
CA ARG A 123 -10.67 11.54 -9.29
C ARG A 123 -9.74 10.78 -10.23
N ALA A 124 -8.93 11.50 -11.00
CA ALA A 124 -7.99 10.88 -11.94
C ALA A 124 -6.93 10.06 -11.19
N ILE A 125 -6.59 8.91 -11.76
CA ILE A 125 -5.51 8.04 -11.29
C ILE A 125 -4.40 8.10 -12.34
N PRO A 126 -3.34 8.89 -12.13
CA PRO A 126 -2.29 9.07 -13.12
C PRO A 126 -1.30 7.89 -13.13
N VAL A 127 -0.72 7.63 -14.30
CA VAL A 127 0.50 6.84 -14.47
C VAL A 127 1.57 7.72 -15.13
N LEU A 128 2.74 7.82 -14.49
CA LEU A 128 3.92 8.44 -15.06
C LEU A 128 4.67 7.41 -15.89
N ILE A 129 4.92 7.71 -17.15
CA ILE A 129 5.74 6.93 -18.07
C ILE A 129 7.06 7.68 -18.24
N ILE A 130 8.14 7.09 -17.71
CA ILE A 130 9.47 7.73 -17.67
C ILE A 130 10.46 6.90 -18.48
N THR A 131 10.94 7.46 -19.60
CA THR A 131 11.85 6.77 -20.52
C THR A 131 12.48 7.76 -21.50
N SER A 132 13.73 7.50 -21.92
CA SER A 132 14.32 8.28 -23.02
C SER A 132 13.65 7.95 -24.36
N SER A 133 13.24 9.01 -25.07
CA SER A 133 12.61 8.99 -26.38
C SER A 133 13.57 8.42 -27.43
N ASN A 134 13.29 7.18 -27.88
CA ASN A 134 13.69 6.62 -29.20
C ASN A 134 13.14 5.20 -29.47
N SER A 135 12.53 4.51 -28.49
CA SER A 135 11.66 3.34 -28.74
C SER A 135 10.94 2.94 -27.46
N GLN A 136 9.81 3.59 -27.15
CA GLN A 136 8.91 3.16 -26.05
C GLN A 136 8.45 1.69 -26.21
N THR A 137 8.60 1.11 -27.40
CA THR A 137 8.04 -0.19 -27.76
C THR A 137 8.93 -1.40 -27.47
N ASN A 138 10.23 -1.23 -27.22
CA ASN A 138 11.17 -2.36 -27.05
C ASN A 138 11.83 -2.46 -25.66
N LYS A 139 11.68 -1.45 -24.81
CA LYS A 139 12.33 -1.44 -23.48
C LYS A 139 11.55 -2.30 -22.48
N SER A 140 12.31 -3.01 -21.64
CA SER A 140 11.77 -3.70 -20.47
C SER A 140 11.14 -2.69 -19.50
N VAL A 141 10.00 -3.07 -18.92
CA VAL A 141 9.26 -2.21 -18.00
C VAL A 141 9.51 -2.60 -16.55
N ILE A 142 9.74 -1.58 -15.72
CA ILE A 142 9.53 -1.65 -14.27
C ILE A 142 8.24 -0.91 -13.97
N PHE A 143 7.27 -1.62 -13.40
CA PHE A 143 6.00 -1.06 -12.97
C PHE A 143 6.01 -0.88 -11.45
N ILE A 144 5.60 0.29 -10.99
CA ILE A 144 5.47 0.61 -9.57
C ILE A 144 4.08 1.17 -9.34
N GLU A 145 3.37 0.64 -8.36
CA GLU A 145 2.18 1.29 -7.80
C GLU A 145 2.33 1.52 -6.30
N ALA A 146 1.66 2.56 -5.83
CA ALA A 146 1.67 2.99 -4.45
C ALA A 146 0.29 3.53 -4.02
N GLY A 147 0.10 3.61 -2.71
CA GLY A 147 -1.08 4.24 -2.12
C GLY A 147 -2.40 3.53 -2.40
N VAL A 148 -2.41 2.20 -2.54
CA VAL A 148 -3.65 1.40 -2.58
C VAL A 148 -4.38 1.42 -1.23
N HIS A 149 -3.65 1.46 -0.12
CA HIS A 149 -4.19 1.69 1.21
C HIS A 149 -4.01 3.15 1.61
N ALA A 150 -5.12 3.80 1.94
CA ALA A 150 -5.18 5.25 2.14
C ALA A 150 -4.29 5.77 3.28
N ARG A 151 -4.27 5.10 4.43
CA ARG A 151 -3.50 5.50 5.62
C ARG A 151 -1.97 5.44 5.47
N GLU A 152 -1.46 4.81 4.41
CA GLU A 152 -0.04 4.51 4.22
C GLU A 152 0.70 5.68 3.54
N TRP A 153 0.68 6.87 4.15
CA TRP A 153 1.09 8.15 3.54
C TRP A 153 2.54 8.19 3.00
N VAL A 154 3.43 7.37 3.54
CA VAL A 154 4.81 7.27 3.05
C VAL A 154 4.93 6.58 1.69
N SER A 155 3.98 5.71 1.33
CA SER A 155 4.02 4.93 0.09
C SER A 155 3.94 5.82 -1.16
N PRO A 156 2.94 6.73 -1.30
CA PRO A 156 2.92 7.70 -2.40
C PRO A 156 4.17 8.57 -2.48
N LEU A 157 4.66 9.05 -1.33
CA LEU A 157 5.87 9.88 -1.27
C LEU A 157 7.10 9.12 -1.78
N ALA A 158 7.25 7.84 -1.40
CA ALA A 158 8.33 6.98 -1.88
C ALA A 158 8.25 6.75 -3.40
N ALA A 159 7.05 6.55 -3.96
CA ALA A 159 6.87 6.41 -5.40
C ALA A 159 7.28 7.69 -6.16
N LEU A 160 6.91 8.86 -5.66
CA LEU A 160 7.33 10.16 -6.22
C LEU A 160 8.84 10.36 -6.11
N LYS A 161 9.46 9.95 -4.99
CA LYS A 161 10.92 9.97 -4.84
C LYS A 161 11.60 9.12 -5.91
N VAL A 162 11.10 7.90 -6.15
CA VAL A 162 11.62 7.04 -7.21
C VAL A 162 11.49 7.70 -8.58
N ALA A 163 10.34 8.32 -8.88
CA ALA A 163 10.14 9.03 -10.14
C ALA A 163 11.20 10.14 -10.34
N SER A 164 11.43 10.97 -9.33
CA SER A 164 12.44 12.04 -9.35
C SER A 164 13.87 11.52 -9.56
N GLU A 165 14.26 10.46 -8.86
CA GLU A 165 15.58 9.83 -8.99
C GLU A 165 15.78 9.19 -10.37
N VAL A 166 14.73 8.56 -10.93
CA VAL A 166 14.77 7.97 -12.27
C VAL A 166 14.94 9.05 -13.34
N VAL A 167 14.19 10.15 -13.25
CA VAL A 167 14.32 11.29 -14.18
C VAL A 167 15.73 11.87 -14.16
N SER A 168 16.35 11.92 -12.98
CA SER A 168 17.72 12.41 -12.79
C SER A 168 18.81 11.41 -13.20
N SER A 169 18.44 10.20 -13.62
CA SER A 169 19.36 9.09 -13.89
C SER A 169 19.27 8.60 -15.35
N PRO A 170 20.04 9.19 -16.29
CA PRO A 170 20.00 8.83 -17.71
C PRO A 170 20.23 7.33 -17.99
N ASP A 171 21.05 6.65 -17.18
CA ASP A 171 21.30 5.22 -17.36
C ASP A 171 20.05 4.37 -17.07
N LEU A 172 19.20 4.78 -16.13
CA LEU A 172 17.94 4.09 -15.83
C LEU A 172 16.92 4.27 -16.96
N THR A 173 16.84 5.47 -17.54
CA THR A 173 15.86 5.78 -18.60
C THR A 173 16.34 5.38 -20.00
N ARG A 174 17.64 5.14 -20.20
CA ARG A 174 18.20 4.64 -21.47
C ARG A 174 17.78 3.20 -21.76
N HIS A 175 17.81 2.34 -20.74
CA HIS A 175 17.61 0.90 -20.90
C HIS A 175 16.22 0.40 -20.46
N LEU A 176 15.52 1.16 -19.61
CA LEU A 176 14.24 0.78 -19.04
C LEU A 176 13.19 1.83 -19.34
N GLU A 177 11.94 1.40 -19.35
CA GLU A 177 10.79 2.27 -19.15
C GLU A 177 10.25 2.05 -17.75
N TRP A 178 9.97 3.15 -17.05
CA TRP A 178 9.36 3.12 -15.72
C TRP A 178 7.92 3.57 -15.84
N ARG A 179 6.99 2.77 -15.32
CA ARG A 179 5.59 3.14 -15.18
C ARG A 179 5.25 3.24 -13.70
N ILE A 180 4.92 4.43 -13.23
CA ILE A 180 4.73 4.71 -11.80
C ILE A 180 3.34 5.28 -11.57
N MET A 181 2.51 4.58 -10.80
CA MET A 181 1.22 5.06 -10.30
C MET A 181 1.39 5.46 -8.83
N PRO A 182 1.60 6.75 -8.53
CA PRO A 182 1.99 7.16 -7.17
C PRO A 182 0.85 7.10 -6.16
N LEU A 183 -0.41 7.12 -6.62
CA LEU A 183 -1.56 7.11 -5.74
C LEU A 183 -2.76 6.42 -6.41
N VAL A 184 -2.96 5.14 -6.10
CA VAL A 184 -4.06 4.34 -6.66
C VAL A 184 -5.42 4.63 -6.00
N ASN A 185 -5.44 4.98 -4.71
CA ASN A 185 -6.65 5.22 -3.93
C ASN A 185 -6.80 6.70 -3.52
N PRO A 186 -7.06 7.63 -4.46
CA PRO A 186 -7.12 9.06 -4.12
C PRO A 186 -8.28 9.41 -3.20
N ASP A 187 -9.41 8.70 -3.28
CA ASP A 187 -10.60 8.96 -2.46
C ASP A 187 -10.39 8.58 -0.99
N GLY A 188 -9.86 7.38 -0.78
CA GLY A 188 -9.47 6.93 0.55
C GLY A 188 -8.37 7.82 1.12
N TYR A 189 -7.38 8.18 0.30
CA TYR A 189 -6.28 9.05 0.72
C TYR A 189 -6.82 10.41 1.21
N LEU A 190 -7.68 11.08 0.44
CA LEU A 190 -8.30 12.32 0.89
C LEU A 190 -9.12 12.14 2.17
N THR A 191 -9.85 11.03 2.30
CA THR A 191 -10.59 10.68 3.54
C THR A 191 -9.64 10.58 4.74
N SER A 192 -8.47 9.99 4.56
CA SER A 192 -7.46 9.91 5.62
C SER A 192 -6.88 11.26 6.04
N TRP A 193 -6.83 12.23 5.13
CA TRP A 193 -6.38 13.59 5.44
C TRP A 193 -7.44 14.44 6.14
N THR A 194 -8.72 14.20 5.84
CA THR A 194 -9.82 15.12 6.19
C THR A 194 -10.74 14.62 7.28
N THR A 195 -10.98 13.31 7.35
CA THR A 195 -12.06 12.72 8.13
C THR A 195 -11.55 11.66 9.10
N GLU A 196 -10.80 10.67 8.60
CA GLU A 196 -10.40 9.51 9.39
C GLU A 196 -8.99 9.05 9.04
N ARG A 197 -7.99 9.49 9.80
CA ARG A 197 -6.56 9.24 9.52
C ARG A 197 -6.18 7.78 9.28
N LEU A 198 -6.87 6.85 9.94
CA LEU A 198 -6.61 5.41 9.84
C LEU A 198 -7.43 4.71 8.75
N TRP A 199 -8.21 5.46 7.94
CA TRP A 199 -8.96 4.91 6.82
C TRP A 199 -8.03 4.17 5.85
N ARG A 200 -8.39 2.94 5.50
CA ARG A 200 -7.58 2.05 4.65
C ARG A 200 -8.17 1.88 3.25
N LYS A 201 -9.48 1.60 3.18
CA LYS A 201 -10.20 1.15 1.99
C LYS A 201 -10.39 2.26 0.94
N ASN A 202 -10.97 1.94 -0.22
CA ASN A 202 -11.52 2.98 -1.11
C ASN A 202 -12.83 3.57 -0.55
N ARG A 203 -13.58 4.33 -1.35
CA ARG A 203 -14.83 5.00 -0.94
C ARG A 203 -16.09 4.48 -1.63
N ALA A 204 -16.08 3.25 -2.13
CA ALA A 204 -17.25 2.62 -2.75
C ALA A 204 -18.46 2.53 -1.81
N VAL A 205 -19.59 3.09 -2.25
CA VAL A 205 -20.91 2.96 -1.63
C VAL A 205 -21.74 2.00 -2.47
N ARG A 206 -22.52 1.12 -1.82
CA ARG A 206 -23.38 0.13 -2.49
C ARG A 206 -24.75 0.10 -1.85
N ASP A 207 -25.78 -0.03 -2.69
CA ASP A 207 -27.15 -0.14 -2.23
C ASP A 207 -27.34 -1.36 -1.32
N GLY A 208 -28.03 -1.16 -0.20
CA GLY A 208 -28.25 -2.20 0.81
C GLY A 208 -27.04 -2.54 1.68
N VAL A 209 -25.90 -1.87 1.48
CA VAL A 209 -24.68 -2.06 2.30
C VAL A 209 -24.45 -0.84 3.19
N LYS A 210 -24.47 -1.05 4.51
CA LYS A 210 -24.28 0.03 5.50
C LYS A 210 -22.86 0.62 5.50
N CYS A 211 -21.86 -0.20 5.19
CA CYS A 211 -20.46 0.14 5.31
C CYS A 211 -19.85 0.57 3.98
N VAL A 212 -18.88 1.49 4.04
CA VAL A 212 -18.24 2.08 2.87
C VAL A 212 -16.89 1.41 2.60
N GLY A 213 -16.58 1.24 1.32
CA GLY A 213 -15.25 0.91 0.85
C GLY A 213 -14.91 -0.57 0.77
N VAL A 214 -13.99 -0.87 -0.14
CA VAL A 214 -13.37 -2.17 -0.44
C VAL A 214 -11.87 -2.06 -0.23
N ASP A 215 -11.25 -3.11 0.30
CA ASP A 215 -9.81 -3.26 0.31
C ASP A 215 -9.32 -3.55 -1.11
N ILE A 216 -8.69 -2.55 -1.74
CA ILE A 216 -8.15 -2.63 -3.11
C ILE A 216 -7.19 -3.81 -3.25
N ASN A 217 -6.35 -4.10 -2.24
CA ASN A 217 -5.39 -5.20 -2.25
C ASN A 217 -6.02 -6.57 -1.91
N ARG A 218 -7.35 -6.64 -1.83
CA ARG A 218 -8.12 -7.89 -1.80
C ARG A 218 -9.05 -8.04 -3.00
N ASN A 219 -9.14 -7.03 -3.87
CA ASN A 219 -10.10 -7.00 -4.98
C ASN A 219 -9.51 -7.44 -6.34
N PHE A 220 -8.22 -7.77 -6.43
CA PHE A 220 -7.62 -8.31 -7.65
C PHE A 220 -8.11 -9.74 -7.96
N GLY A 221 -8.15 -10.12 -9.25
CA GLY A 221 -8.74 -11.38 -9.70
C GLY A 221 -7.94 -12.67 -9.49
N TYR A 222 -6.74 -12.61 -8.89
CA TYR A 222 -5.91 -13.80 -8.69
C TYR A 222 -6.20 -14.47 -7.33
N HIS A 223 -6.79 -15.67 -7.35
CA HIS A 223 -7.30 -16.36 -6.15
C HIS A 223 -8.20 -15.48 -5.27
N TRP A 224 -9.02 -14.65 -5.91
CA TRP A 224 -10.06 -13.88 -5.22
C TRP A 224 -11.03 -14.83 -4.50
N ARG A 225 -11.41 -14.48 -3.27
CA ARG A 225 -12.32 -15.27 -2.43
C ARG A 225 -13.50 -14.41 -2.01
N ASN A 226 -14.63 -15.06 -1.75
CA ASN A 226 -15.84 -14.42 -1.23
C ASN A 226 -16.07 -14.82 0.25
N ASP A 227 -15.15 -14.41 1.13
CA ASP A 227 -15.07 -14.84 2.54
C ASP A 227 -15.06 -13.70 3.56
N SER A 228 -15.20 -12.44 3.13
CA SER A 228 -15.19 -11.25 3.98
C SER A 228 -16.54 -10.51 3.97
N ARG A 229 -16.85 -9.84 5.07
CA ARG A 229 -18.09 -9.07 5.21
C ARG A 229 -17.90 -7.61 4.75
N PRO A 230 -18.92 -6.93 4.22
CA PRO A 230 -18.79 -5.55 3.73
C PRO A 230 -18.24 -4.52 4.73
N CYS A 231 -18.45 -4.73 6.02
CA CYS A 231 -17.97 -3.84 7.07
C CYS A 231 -16.53 -4.13 7.53
N SER A 232 -15.91 -5.22 7.06
CA SER A 232 -14.53 -5.54 7.40
C SER A 232 -13.56 -4.57 6.72
N GLU A 233 -12.44 -4.30 7.39
CA GLU A 233 -11.30 -3.57 6.83
C GLU A 233 -10.63 -4.31 5.66
N THR A 234 -10.79 -5.63 5.58
CA THR A 234 -10.27 -6.47 4.49
C THR A 234 -11.36 -6.90 3.51
N TYR A 235 -12.48 -6.16 3.44
CA TYR A 235 -13.58 -6.50 2.53
C TYR A 235 -13.10 -6.57 1.08
N HIS A 236 -13.20 -7.74 0.44
CA HIS A 236 -12.68 -8.01 -0.91
C HIS A 236 -13.55 -7.48 -2.06
N GLY A 237 -14.69 -6.84 -1.76
CA GLY A 237 -15.67 -6.39 -2.75
C GLY A 237 -16.64 -7.50 -3.18
N PRO A 238 -17.66 -7.21 -3.99
CA PRO A 238 -18.65 -8.21 -4.43
C PRO A 238 -18.10 -9.22 -5.46
N GLU A 239 -17.09 -8.85 -6.22
CA GLU A 239 -16.48 -9.65 -7.29
C GLU A 239 -15.06 -9.15 -7.59
N PRO A 240 -14.19 -9.96 -8.23
CA PRO A 240 -12.86 -9.50 -8.61
C PRO A 240 -12.93 -8.33 -9.58
N PHE A 241 -12.07 -7.33 -9.37
CA PHE A 241 -12.01 -6.09 -10.13
C PHE A 241 -13.32 -5.28 -10.11
N SER A 242 -14.11 -5.39 -9.04
CA SER A 242 -15.30 -4.56 -8.83
C SER A 242 -14.97 -3.09 -8.64
N GLU A 243 -13.78 -2.76 -8.14
CA GLU A 243 -13.38 -1.37 -7.89
C GLU A 243 -12.74 -0.73 -9.13
N PRO A 244 -13.10 0.50 -9.50
CA PRO A 244 -12.48 1.18 -10.63
C PRO A 244 -10.98 1.41 -10.43
N GLU A 245 -10.51 1.57 -9.19
CA GLU A 245 -9.07 1.68 -8.88
C GLU A 245 -8.31 0.40 -9.26
N THR A 246 -8.84 -0.79 -8.94
CA THR A 246 -8.19 -2.05 -9.33
C THR A 246 -8.21 -2.27 -10.84
N ARG A 247 -9.27 -1.83 -11.53
CA ARG A 247 -9.35 -1.87 -12.99
C ARG A 247 -8.31 -0.95 -13.62
N ALA A 248 -8.12 0.25 -13.09
CA ALA A 248 -7.09 1.17 -13.57
C ALA A 248 -5.68 0.55 -13.50
N VAL A 249 -5.33 -0.08 -12.37
CA VAL A 249 -4.04 -0.80 -12.23
C VAL A 249 -3.95 -1.97 -13.21
N ARG A 250 -4.98 -2.81 -13.29
CA ARG A 250 -5.04 -3.96 -14.21
C ARG A 250 -4.80 -3.51 -15.65
N ASP A 251 -5.55 -2.51 -16.10
CA ASP A 251 -5.52 -2.07 -17.49
C ASP A 251 -4.18 -1.41 -17.83
N ALA A 252 -3.62 -0.59 -16.93
CA ALA A 252 -2.29 0.00 -17.08
C ALA A 252 -1.16 -1.05 -17.14
N VAL A 253 -1.25 -2.12 -16.34
CA VAL A 253 -0.27 -3.23 -16.38
C VAL A 253 -0.43 -4.04 -17.66
N LEU A 254 -1.67 -4.34 -18.08
CA LEU A 254 -1.95 -5.15 -19.27
C LEU A 254 -1.46 -4.49 -20.56
N GLN A 255 -1.44 -3.16 -20.64
CA GLN A 255 -0.86 -2.42 -21.78
C GLN A 255 0.61 -2.78 -22.04
N VAL A 256 1.34 -3.24 -21.03
CA VAL A 256 2.79 -3.51 -21.10
C VAL A 256 3.19 -4.87 -20.57
N ALA A 257 2.22 -5.76 -20.34
CA ALA A 257 2.44 -7.04 -19.67
C ALA A 257 3.49 -7.91 -20.39
N ASN A 258 3.58 -7.84 -21.71
CA ASN A 258 4.56 -8.60 -22.51
C ASN A 258 6.03 -8.15 -22.30
N ARG A 259 6.25 -6.95 -21.74
CA ARG A 259 7.58 -6.36 -21.54
C ARG A 259 7.89 -6.01 -20.08
N THR A 260 6.91 -6.06 -19.18
CA THR A 260 7.10 -5.91 -17.73
C THR A 260 7.96 -7.02 -17.16
N GLN A 261 9.10 -6.66 -16.58
CA GLN A 261 10.01 -7.60 -15.92
C GLN A 261 9.83 -7.59 -14.40
N VAL A 262 9.40 -6.45 -13.84
CA VAL A 262 9.22 -6.25 -12.40
C VAL A 262 7.95 -5.44 -12.16
N PHE A 263 7.13 -5.89 -11.19
CA PHE A 263 6.02 -5.14 -10.62
C PHE A 263 6.29 -4.96 -9.12
N LEU A 264 6.30 -3.72 -8.64
CA LEU A 264 6.47 -3.37 -7.24
C LEU A 264 5.20 -2.70 -6.73
N SER A 265 4.64 -3.24 -5.65
CA SER A 265 3.56 -2.63 -4.88
C SER A 265 4.15 -2.08 -3.58
N LEU A 266 4.05 -0.77 -3.38
CA LEU A 266 4.65 -0.10 -2.21
C LEU A 266 3.62 0.06 -1.09
N HIS A 267 3.98 -0.40 0.10
CA HIS A 267 3.11 -0.41 1.28
C HIS A 267 3.85 0.02 2.54
N SER A 268 3.10 0.32 3.61
CA SER A 268 3.63 0.52 4.96
C SER A 268 2.68 0.00 6.05
N TYR A 269 3.16 -0.39 7.23
CA TYR A 269 4.53 -0.50 7.69
C TYR A 269 4.94 -1.97 7.83
N GLY A 270 6.15 -2.22 8.34
CA GLY A 270 6.63 -3.57 8.69
C GLY A 270 8.06 -3.85 8.23
N GLN A 271 8.64 -2.99 7.38
CA GLN A 271 9.99 -3.18 6.81
C GLN A 271 10.14 -4.57 6.18
N LEU A 272 9.20 -4.91 5.29
CA LEU A 272 9.13 -6.21 4.63
C LEU A 272 9.42 -6.04 3.14
N ILE A 273 10.18 -6.97 2.57
CA ILE A 273 10.28 -7.14 1.11
C ILE A 273 9.70 -8.51 0.78
N MET A 274 8.48 -8.48 0.27
CA MET A 274 7.70 -9.68 0.02
C MET A 274 7.65 -10.03 -1.45
N TYR A 275 7.53 -11.32 -1.73
CA TYR A 275 7.28 -11.86 -3.06
C TYR A 275 6.21 -12.96 -2.99
N PRO A 276 5.50 -13.28 -4.08
CA PRO A 276 4.42 -14.27 -4.04
C PRO A 276 4.85 -15.61 -3.43
N TRP A 277 3.94 -16.38 -2.81
CA TRP A 277 2.49 -16.18 -2.76
C TRP A 277 1.98 -15.68 -1.41
N ALA A 278 0.86 -14.95 -1.44
CA ALA A 278 0.10 -14.58 -0.25
C ALA A 278 -0.99 -15.62 0.09
N HIS A 279 -1.78 -16.02 -0.91
CA HIS A 279 -2.96 -16.87 -0.70
C HIS A 279 -2.66 -18.33 -0.29
N THR A 280 -1.39 -18.75 -0.30
CA THR A 280 -0.95 -20.11 0.03
C THR A 280 0.55 -20.18 0.32
N SER A 281 0.95 -21.07 1.23
CA SER A 281 2.34 -21.43 1.50
C SER A 281 2.81 -22.68 0.75
N THR A 282 1.89 -23.42 0.12
CA THR A 282 2.16 -24.76 -0.42
C THR A 282 2.49 -24.77 -1.91
N LEU A 283 2.05 -23.75 -2.66
CA LEU A 283 2.29 -23.69 -4.10
C LEU A 283 3.74 -23.32 -4.42
N ARG A 284 4.35 -24.10 -5.32
CA ARG A 284 5.70 -23.83 -5.82
C ARG A 284 5.71 -22.57 -6.68
N ILE A 285 6.63 -21.66 -6.37
CA ILE A 285 6.93 -20.48 -7.19
C ILE A 285 8.04 -20.85 -8.19
N SER A 286 7.72 -20.91 -9.49
CA SER A 286 8.63 -21.41 -10.52
C SER A 286 9.95 -20.63 -10.61
N ASN A 287 9.89 -19.30 -10.46
CA ASN A 287 11.02 -18.38 -10.51
C ASN A 287 11.52 -17.94 -9.11
N ARG A 288 11.23 -18.70 -8.04
CA ARG A 288 11.56 -18.34 -6.63
C ARG A 288 13.01 -17.88 -6.45
N ARG A 289 13.98 -18.54 -7.09
CA ARG A 289 15.41 -18.18 -6.98
C ARG A 289 15.69 -16.74 -7.41
N ILE A 290 15.04 -16.28 -8.48
CA ILE A 290 15.19 -14.92 -9.00
C ILE A 290 14.58 -13.92 -8.02
N LEU A 291 13.34 -14.18 -7.57
CA LEU A 291 12.63 -13.33 -6.61
C LEU A 291 13.40 -13.18 -5.29
N VAL A 292 13.91 -14.28 -4.72
CA VAL A 292 14.72 -14.25 -3.50
C VAL A 292 16.01 -13.45 -3.71
N LYS A 293 16.68 -13.62 -4.86
CA LYS A 293 17.91 -12.88 -5.17
C LYS A 293 17.64 -11.39 -5.27
N LEU A 294 16.57 -10.99 -5.95
CA LEU A 294 16.13 -9.59 -6.08
C LEU A 294 15.77 -9.01 -4.70
N ALA A 295 14.88 -9.66 -3.95
CA ALA A 295 14.40 -9.18 -2.66
C ALA A 295 15.53 -9.04 -1.63
N ARG A 296 16.45 -10.02 -1.54
CA ARG A 296 17.64 -9.90 -0.67
C ARG A 296 18.63 -8.85 -1.18
N GLY A 297 18.71 -8.64 -2.49
CA GLY A 297 19.49 -7.56 -3.09
C GLY A 297 19.00 -6.19 -2.66
N MET A 298 17.68 -5.96 -2.77
CA MET A 298 17.02 -4.74 -2.30
C MET A 298 17.25 -4.53 -0.80
N ALA A 299 17.02 -5.55 0.03
CA ALA A 299 17.22 -5.44 1.48
C ALA A 299 18.67 -5.05 1.85
N ARG A 300 19.66 -5.63 1.17
CA ARG A 300 21.08 -5.25 1.37
C ARG A 300 21.37 -3.83 0.90
N ALA A 301 20.86 -3.43 -0.26
CA ALA A 301 21.07 -2.09 -0.79
C ALA A 301 20.51 -1.02 0.16
N ILE A 302 19.31 -1.24 0.70
CA ILE A 302 18.70 -0.38 1.72
C ILE A 302 19.57 -0.35 2.98
N SER A 303 19.92 -1.52 3.52
CA SER A 303 20.71 -1.63 4.76
C SER A 303 22.10 -0.98 4.66
N ASN A 304 22.68 -0.91 3.47
CA ASN A 304 23.97 -0.27 3.24
C ASN A 304 23.88 1.27 3.27
N HIS A 305 22.70 1.84 2.99
CA HIS A 305 22.48 3.28 3.03
C HIS A 305 21.95 3.74 4.38
N ASN A 306 21.03 2.99 4.98
CA ASN A 306 20.48 3.23 6.30
C ASN A 306 20.38 1.86 7.02
N PRO A 307 20.99 1.67 8.22
CA PRO A 307 21.12 0.37 8.89
C PRO A 307 19.80 -0.24 9.41
N VAL A 308 18.68 0.02 8.73
CA VAL A 308 17.38 -0.60 8.93
C VAL A 308 17.36 -1.98 8.28
N ARG A 309 16.90 -2.97 9.05
CA ARG A 309 16.77 -4.36 8.58
C ARG A 309 15.39 -4.61 7.98
N TYR A 310 15.38 -5.20 6.80
CA TYR A 310 14.17 -5.67 6.13
C TYR A 310 14.07 -7.20 6.19
N VAL A 311 12.87 -7.71 6.52
CA VAL A 311 12.57 -9.15 6.46
C VAL A 311 12.15 -9.52 5.04
N VAL A 312 12.66 -10.65 4.54
CA VAL A 312 12.44 -11.12 3.17
C VAL A 312 11.77 -12.49 3.18
N GLY A 313 10.67 -12.65 2.47
CA GLY A 313 9.92 -13.92 2.40
C GLY A 313 8.60 -13.78 1.68
N THR A 314 7.78 -14.83 1.70
CA THR A 314 6.42 -14.76 1.15
C THR A 314 5.44 -14.18 2.17
N PRO A 315 4.37 -13.48 1.76
CA PRO A 315 3.35 -13.03 2.69
C PRO A 315 2.71 -14.18 3.48
N ALA A 316 2.51 -15.36 2.89
CA ALA A 316 1.95 -16.53 3.58
C ALA A 316 2.85 -17.06 4.73
N GLU A 317 4.16 -16.82 4.64
CA GLU A 317 5.14 -17.16 5.69
C GLU A 317 5.25 -16.04 6.74
N ILE A 318 5.14 -14.77 6.33
CA ILE A 318 5.45 -13.62 7.18
C ILE A 318 4.21 -13.06 7.91
N LEU A 319 3.08 -13.01 7.21
CA LEU A 319 1.86 -12.32 7.65
C LEU A 319 0.70 -13.30 7.77
N CYS A 320 -0.32 -12.90 8.53
CA CYS A 320 -1.65 -13.49 8.42
C CYS A 320 -2.40 -12.71 7.34
N THR A 321 -2.62 -13.33 6.19
CA THR A 321 -3.19 -12.69 4.98
C THR A 321 -4.66 -12.97 4.78
#